data_AF-A0A7W1A604-F1
#
_entry.id   AF-A0A7W1A604-F1
#
_cell.length_a   1.000
_cell.length_b   1.000
_cell.length_c   1.000
_cell.angle_alpha   90.00
_cell.angle_beta   90.00
_cell.angle_gamma   90.00
#
_symmetry.space_group_name_H-M   'P 1'
#
loop_
_entity.id
_entity.type
_entity.pdbx_description
1 polymer ?
#
loop_
_entity_poly.entity_id
_entity_poly.type
_entity_poly.pdbx_seq_one_letter_code
_entity_poly.pdbx_strand_id
1 'polypeptide(L)'
;MVKKRTERSSSVITIIDIAHDAGVSPSTVSRVLSGNLRVDAAMRVAVEASAKKLNYRPNMVAQGLVRGRSNTIGVLTQNMNSLFYGEMVIGIEEQLYQAGYFPLLASGSWNSPNLPTELDALDVLLGRQIDGLVILGGQLPDERLQAVAA
;
A
#
# COMPACT_ATOMS: atom_id res chain seq x y z
N MET A 1 -1.71 39.18 2.17
CA MET A 1 -2.14 38.51 0.92
C MET A 1 -2.35 37.03 1.22
N VAL A 2 -3.54 36.67 1.71
CA VAL A 2 -3.88 35.30 2.14
C VAL A 2 -4.34 34.53 0.91
N LYS A 3 -3.60 33.48 0.52
CA LYS A 3 -3.93 32.64 -0.64
C LYS A 3 -5.32 32.01 -0.44
N LYS A 4 -6.23 32.30 -1.37
CA LYS A 4 -7.58 31.73 -1.49
C LYS A 4 -7.50 30.20 -1.47
N ARG A 5 -8.23 29.57 -0.55
CA ARG A 5 -8.41 28.11 -0.47
C ARG A 5 -9.22 27.68 -1.69
N THR A 6 -8.56 27.07 -2.67
CA THR A 6 -9.19 26.46 -3.84
C THR A 6 -10.23 25.45 -3.39
N GLU A 7 -11.41 25.51 -3.98
CA GLU A 7 -12.58 24.65 -3.74
C GLU A 7 -12.16 23.17 -3.78
N ARG A 8 -12.31 22.45 -2.65
CA ARG A 8 -11.99 21.02 -2.56
C ARG A 8 -13.07 20.23 -3.29
N SER A 9 -12.77 19.67 -4.46
CA SER A 9 -13.58 18.62 -5.08
C SER A 9 -13.53 17.36 -4.19
N SER A 10 -14.69 16.76 -3.95
CA SER A 10 -14.97 15.55 -3.13
C SER A 10 -14.10 15.38 -1.86
N SER A 11 -14.70 15.75 -0.72
CA SER A 11 -14.08 15.94 0.61
C SER A 11 -13.40 14.69 1.19
N VAL A 12 -12.20 14.35 0.72
CA VAL A 12 -11.30 13.44 1.44
C VAL A 12 -10.94 14.09 2.77
N ILE A 13 -11.34 13.44 3.87
CA ILE A 13 -11.00 13.87 5.23
C ILE A 13 -9.49 13.73 5.42
N THR A 14 -8.85 14.79 5.91
CA THR A 14 -7.42 14.85 6.15
C THR A 14 -7.11 14.80 7.64
N ILE A 15 -5.83 14.55 7.98
CA ILE A 15 -5.34 14.63 9.37
C ILE A 15 -5.56 16.02 10.00
N ILE A 16 -5.66 17.08 9.17
CA ILE A 16 -5.92 18.44 9.61
C ILE A 16 -7.37 18.58 10.08
N ASP A 17 -8.30 17.92 9.39
CA ASP A 17 -9.72 17.94 9.73
C ASP A 17 -9.96 17.16 11.04
N ILE A 18 -9.27 16.01 11.22
CA ILE A 18 -9.25 15.27 12.51
C ILE A 18 -8.66 16.12 13.63
N ALA A 19 -7.52 16.79 13.38
CA ALA A 19 -6.86 17.61 14.39
C ALA A 19 -7.78 18.73 14.92
N HIS A 20 -8.53 19.35 14.01
CA HIS A 20 -9.51 20.37 14.35
C HIS A 20 -10.68 19.82 15.17
N ASP A 21 -11.27 18.68 14.79
CA ASP A 21 -12.39 18.07 15.51
C ASP A 21 -11.97 17.49 16.88
N ALA A 22 -10.75 16.93 16.99
CA ALA A 22 -10.20 16.38 18.22
C ALA A 22 -9.54 17.42 19.15
N GLY A 23 -9.35 18.67 18.70
CA GLY A 23 -8.73 19.73 19.50
C GLY A 23 -7.23 19.53 19.79
N VAL A 24 -6.50 18.86 18.89
CA VAL A 24 -5.05 18.59 19.04
C VAL A 24 -4.26 19.06 17.82
N SER A 25 -2.93 19.03 17.86
CA SER A 25 -2.10 19.36 16.69
C SER A 25 -2.12 18.23 15.63
N PRO A 26 -1.95 18.54 14.32
CA PRO A 26 -1.79 17.52 13.28
C PRO A 26 -0.63 16.55 13.54
N SER A 27 0.44 17.02 14.19
CA SER A 27 1.56 16.17 14.61
C SER A 27 1.16 15.15 15.69
N THR A 28 0.25 15.50 16.59
CA THR A 28 -0.32 14.55 17.56
C THR A 28 -1.21 13.53 16.88
N VAL A 29 -2.08 13.95 15.94
CA VAL A 29 -2.88 13.02 15.13
C VAL A 29 -1.99 12.03 14.38
N SER A 30 -0.94 12.51 13.70
CA SER A 30 0.02 11.66 12.97
C SER A 30 0.69 10.62 13.88
N ARG A 31 1.11 11.02 15.09
CA ARG A 31 1.71 10.11 16.08
C ARG A 31 0.73 9.04 16.57
N VAL A 32 -0.52 9.42 16.85
CA VAL A 32 -1.57 8.48 17.27
C VAL A 32 -1.85 7.47 16.15
N LEU A 33 -2.12 7.95 14.94
CA LEU A 33 -2.46 7.09 13.79
C LEU A 33 -1.30 6.21 13.33
N SER A 34 -0.05 6.60 13.61
CA SER A 34 1.13 5.78 13.35
C SER A 34 1.44 4.77 14.47
N GLY A 35 0.64 4.71 15.53
CA GLY A 35 0.82 3.78 16.65
C GLY A 35 1.99 4.12 17.59
N ASN A 36 2.47 5.37 17.59
CA ASN A 36 3.59 5.77 18.44
C ASN A 36 3.16 5.82 19.92
N LEU A 37 3.90 5.14 20.80
CA LEU A 37 3.58 4.93 22.21
C LEU A 37 3.69 6.17 23.10
N ARG A 38 4.32 7.26 22.63
CA ARG A 38 4.56 8.49 23.43
C ARG A 38 3.42 9.52 23.37
N VAL A 39 2.16 9.10 23.25
CA VAL A 39 1.01 10.02 23.26
C VAL A 39 0.17 9.77 24.50
N ASP A 40 -0.25 10.85 25.15
CA ASP A 40 -1.17 10.83 26.27
C ASP A 40 -2.45 10.04 25.92
N ALA A 41 -2.93 9.22 26.86
CA ALA A 41 -4.06 8.34 26.64
C ALA A 41 -5.35 9.11 26.29
N ALA A 42 -5.58 10.28 26.90
CA ALA A 42 -6.76 11.09 26.60
C ALA A 42 -6.70 11.66 25.18
N MET A 43 -5.52 12.09 24.72
CA MET A 43 -5.32 12.54 23.34
C MET A 43 -5.51 11.41 22.33
N ARG A 44 -5.04 10.19 22.63
CA ARG A 44 -5.26 9.01 21.78
C ARG A 44 -6.75 8.75 21.60
N VAL A 45 -7.50 8.69 22.69
CA VAL A 45 -8.96 8.47 22.67
C VAL A 45 -9.68 9.55 21.85
N ALA A 46 -9.33 10.82 22.04
CA ALA A 46 -9.94 11.93 21.28
C ALA A 46 -9.69 11.81 19.77
N VAL A 47 -8.46 11.48 19.37
CA VAL A 47 -8.10 11.32 17.95
C VAL A 47 -8.80 10.10 17.33
N GLU A 48 -8.82 8.96 18.00
CA GLU A 48 -9.49 7.74 17.50
C GLU A 48 -11.00 7.94 17.35
N ALA A 49 -11.64 8.60 18.33
CA ALA A 49 -13.06 8.94 18.26
C ALA A 49 -13.36 9.88 17.09
N SER A 50 -12.53 10.91 16.89
CA SER A 50 -12.68 11.86 15.78
C SER A 50 -12.45 11.20 14.41
N ALA A 51 -11.40 10.38 14.28
CA ALA A 51 -11.11 9.65 13.05
C ALA A 51 -12.28 8.72 12.65
N LYS A 52 -12.87 8.02 13.63
CA LYS A 52 -14.05 7.16 13.42
C LYS A 52 -15.27 7.99 13.03
N LYS A 53 -15.55 9.08 13.76
CA LYS A 53 -16.67 9.99 13.50
C LYS A 53 -16.63 10.56 12.08
N LEU A 54 -15.44 10.94 11.62
CA LEU A 54 -15.24 11.53 10.28
C LEU A 54 -15.03 10.47 9.19
N ASN A 55 -15.08 9.17 9.50
CA ASN A 55 -14.79 8.09 8.55
C ASN A 55 -13.43 8.28 7.85
N TYR A 56 -12.42 8.72 8.61
CA TYR A 56 -11.09 8.93 8.08
C TYR A 56 -10.46 7.60 7.65
N ARG A 57 -9.95 7.56 6.43
CA ARG A 57 -9.17 6.45 5.91
C ARG A 57 -7.74 6.91 5.66
N PRO A 58 -6.74 6.29 6.32
CA PRO A 58 -5.35 6.60 6.04
C PRO A 58 -5.00 6.41 4.57
N ASN A 59 -4.27 7.36 3.99
CA ASN A 59 -3.75 7.21 2.64
C ASN A 59 -2.44 6.42 2.70
N MET A 60 -2.49 5.14 2.35
CA MET A 60 -1.34 4.23 2.39
C MET A 60 -0.20 4.69 1.47
N VAL A 61 -0.50 5.28 0.30
CA VAL A 61 0.52 5.81 -0.62
C VAL A 61 1.27 6.96 0.03
N ALA A 62 0.55 7.92 0.62
CA ALA A 62 1.17 9.03 1.32
C ALA A 62 1.98 8.57 2.55
N GLN A 63 1.49 7.58 3.28
CA GLN A 63 2.23 6.98 4.39
C GLN A 63 3.50 6.27 3.91
N GLY A 64 3.42 5.55 2.79
CA GLY A 64 4.55 4.81 2.23
C GLY A 64 5.66 5.74 1.76
N LEU A 65 5.30 6.86 1.11
CA LEU A 65 6.24 7.92 0.73
C LEU A 65 6.99 8.50 1.94
N VAL A 66 6.29 8.74 3.06
CA VAL A 66 6.92 9.27 4.28
C VAL A 66 7.79 8.22 4.98
N ARG A 67 7.38 6.95 4.95
CA ARG A 67 8.08 5.84 5.62
C ARG A 67 9.21 5.24 4.77
N GLY A 68 9.26 5.53 3.47
CA GLY A 68 10.17 4.90 2.51
C GLY A 68 9.88 3.43 2.23
N ARG A 69 8.66 2.96 2.54
CA ARG A 69 8.24 1.55 2.36
C ARG A 69 6.73 1.47 2.13
N SER A 70 6.30 0.68 1.17
CA SER A 70 4.88 0.48 0.82
C SER A 70 4.17 -0.57 1.68
N ASN A 71 4.93 -1.39 2.42
CA ASN A 71 4.48 -2.64 3.05
C ASN A 71 3.74 -3.54 2.05
N THR A 72 4.16 -3.51 0.79
CA THR A 72 3.53 -4.27 -0.29
C THR A 72 4.58 -5.12 -0.99
N ILE A 73 4.30 -6.41 -1.17
CA ILE A 73 5.15 -7.33 -1.93
C ILE A 73 4.44 -7.66 -3.24
N GLY A 74 5.11 -7.43 -4.37
CA GLY A 74 4.59 -7.86 -5.66
C GLY A 74 4.62 -9.38 -5.76
N VAL A 75 3.56 -9.97 -6.28
CA VAL A 75 3.49 -11.41 -6.55
C VAL A 75 3.11 -11.60 -8.01
N LEU A 76 4.07 -12.03 -8.82
CA LEU A 76 3.91 -12.24 -10.26
C LEU A 76 3.67 -13.72 -10.55
N THR A 77 2.61 -14.02 -11.28
CA THR A 77 2.23 -15.40 -11.67
C THR A 77 2.13 -15.52 -13.19
N GLN A 78 2.12 -16.75 -13.71
CA GLN A 78 1.84 -16.98 -15.13
C GLN A 78 0.34 -17.05 -15.45
N ASN A 79 -0.49 -17.50 -14.49
CA ASN A 79 -1.93 -17.63 -14.68
C ASN A 79 -2.67 -17.72 -13.35
N MET A 80 -3.51 -16.72 -13.06
CA MET A 80 -4.30 -16.68 -11.82
C MET A 80 -5.40 -17.75 -11.74
N ASN A 81 -5.82 -18.33 -12.87
CA ASN A 81 -6.89 -19.33 -12.90
C ASN A 81 -6.40 -20.76 -12.65
N SER A 82 -5.09 -20.97 -12.51
CA SER A 82 -4.53 -22.30 -12.28
C SER A 82 -4.46 -22.62 -10.78
N LEU A 83 -4.99 -23.80 -10.43
CA LEU A 83 -4.99 -24.31 -9.04
C LEU A 83 -3.58 -24.38 -8.44
N PHE A 84 -2.57 -24.66 -9.27
CA PHE A 84 -1.17 -24.69 -8.85
C PHE A 84 -0.69 -23.33 -8.31
N TYR A 85 -1.04 -22.23 -8.99
CA TYR A 85 -0.67 -20.89 -8.50
C TYR A 85 -1.56 -20.44 -7.36
N GLY A 86 -2.84 -20.85 -7.34
CA GLY A 86 -3.78 -20.51 -6.27
C GLY A 86 -3.29 -20.96 -4.89
N GLU A 87 -2.86 -22.22 -4.75
CA GLU A 87 -2.33 -22.72 -3.46
C GLU A 87 -1.08 -21.97 -3.01
N MET A 88 -0.17 -21.65 -3.93
CA MET A 88 1.03 -20.87 -3.61
C MET A 88 0.70 -19.45 -3.16
N VAL A 89 -0.25 -18.78 -3.82
CA VAL A 89 -0.69 -17.42 -3.45
C VAL A 89 -1.29 -17.40 -2.05
N ILE A 90 -2.09 -18.40 -1.68
CA ILE A 90 -2.65 -18.53 -0.32
C ILE A 90 -1.52 -18.60 0.71
N GLY A 91 -0.54 -19.48 0.50
CA GLY A 91 0.60 -19.60 1.42
C GLY A 91 1.42 -18.32 1.53
N ILE A 92 1.63 -17.61 0.42
CA ILE A 92 2.31 -16.30 0.42
C ILE A 92 1.51 -15.27 1.21
N GLU A 93 0.20 -15.15 0.96
CA GLU A 93 -0.67 -14.19 1.62
C GLU A 93 -0.65 -14.37 3.15
N GLU A 94 -0.74 -15.62 3.63
CA GLU A 94 -0.67 -15.93 5.05
C GLU A 94 0.65 -15.46 5.69
N GLN A 95 1.79 -15.74 5.06
CA GLN A 95 3.09 -15.35 5.60
C GLN A 95 3.31 -13.83 5.54
N LEU A 96 2.92 -13.19 4.44
CA LEU A 96 3.03 -11.74 4.29
C LEU A 96 2.17 -11.02 5.33
N TYR A 97 0.95 -11.50 5.57
CA TYR A 97 0.05 -10.92 6.55
C TYR A 97 0.66 -10.93 7.96
N GLN A 98 1.25 -12.05 8.37
CA GLN A 98 1.96 -12.13 9.68
C GLN A 98 3.16 -11.19 9.75
N ALA A 99 3.83 -10.94 8.62
CA ALA A 99 4.94 -10.01 8.54
C ALA A 99 4.51 -8.52 8.40
N GLY A 100 3.21 -8.23 8.33
CA GLY A 100 2.69 -6.86 8.16
C GLY A 100 2.78 -6.33 6.73
N TYR A 101 2.89 -7.23 5.75
CA TYR A 101 2.90 -6.94 4.32
C TYR A 101 1.60 -7.37 3.65
N PHE A 102 1.29 -6.77 2.50
CA PHE A 102 0.19 -7.19 1.64
C PHE A 102 0.70 -7.62 0.26
N PRO A 103 0.15 -8.68 -0.35
CA PRO A 103 0.48 -9.04 -1.72
C PRO A 103 -0.20 -8.08 -2.72
N LEU A 104 0.55 -7.66 -3.74
CA LEU A 104 0.00 -7.06 -4.96
C LEU A 104 0.18 -8.04 -6.12
N LEU A 105 -0.94 -8.66 -6.54
CA LEU A 105 -0.93 -9.72 -7.53
C LEU A 105 -0.91 -9.15 -8.96
N ALA A 106 -0.06 -9.73 -9.81
CA ALA A 106 -0.05 -9.52 -11.25
C ALA A 106 0.16 -10.85 -11.99
N SER A 107 -0.23 -10.90 -13.26
CA SER A 107 -0.14 -12.12 -14.08
C SER A 107 0.36 -11.81 -15.49
N GLY A 108 1.35 -12.58 -15.94
CA GLY A 108 1.83 -12.59 -17.32
C GLY A 108 0.90 -13.34 -18.30
N SER A 109 -0.17 -13.94 -17.78
CA SER A 109 -1.30 -14.49 -18.55
C SER A 109 -0.91 -15.44 -19.68
N TRP A 110 0.18 -16.22 -19.50
CA TRP A 110 0.81 -17.07 -20.51
C TRP A 110 0.98 -16.40 -21.89
N ASN A 111 1.27 -15.09 -21.93
CA ASN A 111 1.38 -14.31 -23.16
C ASN A 111 0.12 -14.36 -24.04
N SER A 112 -1.06 -14.42 -23.40
CA SER A 112 -2.33 -14.28 -24.10
C SER A 112 -2.39 -12.93 -24.84
N PRO A 113 -2.78 -12.90 -26.13
CA PRO A 113 -2.61 -11.73 -27.00
C PRO A 113 -3.38 -10.48 -26.56
N ASN A 114 -4.36 -10.62 -25.66
CA ASN A 114 -5.19 -9.51 -25.17
C ASN A 114 -4.96 -9.19 -23.69
N LEU A 115 -3.97 -9.81 -23.06
CA LEU A 115 -3.64 -9.61 -21.65
C LEU A 115 -2.20 -9.13 -21.51
N PRO A 116 -1.86 -8.47 -20.38
CA PRO A 116 -0.49 -8.04 -20.13
C PRO A 116 0.49 -9.22 -20.22
N THR A 117 1.65 -8.97 -20.83
CA THR A 117 2.75 -9.93 -20.80
C THR A 117 3.37 -10.00 -19.41
N GLU A 118 4.23 -10.99 -19.20
CA GLU A 118 4.99 -11.09 -17.95
C GLU A 118 5.88 -9.85 -17.69
N LEU A 119 6.47 -9.28 -18.75
CA LEU A 119 7.28 -8.06 -18.65
C LEU A 119 6.42 -6.82 -18.31
N ASP A 120 5.25 -6.68 -18.92
CA ASP A 120 4.33 -5.58 -18.59
C ASP A 120 3.87 -5.65 -17.14
N ALA A 121 3.53 -6.87 -16.67
CA ALA A 121 3.12 -7.11 -15.30
C ALA A 121 4.25 -6.79 -14.30
N LEU A 122 5.49 -7.17 -14.63
CA LEU A 122 6.68 -6.82 -13.86
C LEU A 122 6.86 -5.30 -13.77
N ASP A 123 6.85 -4.60 -14.91
CA ASP A 123 7.07 -3.15 -14.95
C ASP A 123 5.99 -2.38 -14.17
N VAL A 124 4.72 -2.85 -14.21
CA VAL A 124 3.63 -2.31 -13.39
C VAL A 124 3.90 -2.49 -11.89
N LEU A 125 4.35 -3.68 -11.48
CA LEU A 125 4.67 -3.96 -10.08
C LEU A 125 5.81 -3.07 -9.58
N LEU A 126 6.88 -2.92 -10.36
CA LEU A 126 8.01 -2.04 -10.02
C LEU A 126 7.58 -0.58 -9.93
N GLY A 127 6.73 -0.12 -10.86
CA GLY A 127 6.18 1.24 -10.86
C GLY A 127 5.28 1.56 -9.65
N ARG A 128 4.81 0.54 -8.91
CA ARG A 128 4.00 0.70 -7.68
C ARG A 128 4.83 0.80 -6.40
N GLN A 129 6.16 0.85 -6.50
CA GLN A 129 7.07 0.96 -5.34
C GLN A 129 6.87 -0.16 -4.32
N ILE A 130 6.73 -1.40 -4.81
CA ILE A 130 6.72 -2.60 -3.96
C ILE A 130 8.05 -2.71 -3.21
N ASP A 131 8.01 -3.24 -1.99
CA ASP A 131 9.18 -3.42 -1.13
C ASP A 131 9.96 -4.71 -1.47
N GLY A 132 9.37 -5.58 -2.28
CA GLY A 132 9.97 -6.83 -2.75
C GLY A 132 9.06 -7.54 -3.74
N LEU A 133 9.59 -8.54 -4.42
CA LEU A 133 8.92 -9.26 -5.51
C LEU A 133 9.07 -10.78 -5.32
N VAL A 134 7.97 -11.50 -5.47
CA VAL A 134 7.93 -12.97 -5.58
C VAL A 134 7.45 -13.32 -6.98
N ILE A 135 8.19 -14.17 -7.68
CA ILE A 135 7.85 -14.62 -9.03
C ILE A 135 7.57 -16.11 -8.98
N LEU A 136 6.34 -16.49 -9.32
CA LEU A 136 5.87 -17.87 -9.36
C LEU A 136 5.91 -18.38 -10.79
N GLY A 137 7.08 -18.92 -11.17
CA GLY A 137 7.34 -19.42 -12.51
C GLY A 137 7.35 -18.32 -13.57
N GLY A 138 7.97 -18.62 -14.71
CA GLY A 138 7.93 -17.72 -15.86
C GLY A 138 9.06 -17.88 -16.84
N GLN A 139 9.06 -17.00 -17.85
CA GLN A 139 10.06 -16.96 -18.91
C GLN A 139 10.75 -15.59 -18.96
N LEU A 140 10.81 -14.89 -17.83
CA LEU A 140 11.59 -13.66 -17.71
C LEU A 140 13.06 -13.94 -18.03
N PRO A 141 13.69 -13.15 -18.91
CA PRO A 141 15.11 -13.26 -19.18
C PRO A 141 15.93 -13.01 -17.91
N ASP A 142 17.00 -13.79 -17.71
CA ASP A 142 17.91 -13.65 -16.56
C ASP A 142 18.44 -12.22 -16.40
N GLU A 143 18.75 -11.54 -17.51
CA GLU A 143 19.18 -10.13 -17.52
C GLU A 143 18.16 -9.21 -16.83
N ARG A 144 16.86 -9.43 -17.08
CA ARG A 144 15.79 -8.65 -16.46
C ARG A 144 15.66 -8.97 -14.98
N LEU A 145 15.81 -10.23 -14.58
CA LEU A 145 15.79 -10.62 -13.16
C LEU A 145 16.96 -10.01 -12.38
N GLN A 146 18.16 -10.02 -12.96
CA GLN A 146 19.35 -9.42 -12.37
C GLN A 146 19.20 -7.90 -12.22
N ALA A 147 18.65 -7.22 -13.22
CA ALA A 147 18.43 -5.78 -13.17
C ALA A 147 17.43 -5.37 -12.07
N VAL A 148 16.48 -6.24 -11.72
CA VAL A 148 15.47 -5.98 -10.67
C VAL A 148 15.99 -6.34 -9.27
N ALA A 149 16.95 -7.27 -9.17
CA ALA A 149 17.50 -7.72 -7.90
C ALA A 149 18.66 -6.84 -7.37
N ALA A 150 19.17 -5.91 -8.18
CA ALA A 150 20.29 -5.02 -7.86
C ALA A 150 19.84 -3.75 -7.12
#